data_AF-A0A401QB23-F1
#
_entry.id   AF-A0A401QB23-F1
#
_cell.length_a   1.000
_cell.length_b   1.000
_cell.length_c   1.000
_cell.angle_alpha   90.00
_cell.angle_beta   90.00
_cell.angle_gamma   90.00
#
_symmetry.space_group_name_H-M   'P 1'
#
loop_
_entity.id
_entity.type
_entity.pdbx_description
1 polymer ?
#
loop_
_entity_poly.entity_id
_entity_poly.type
_entity_poly.pdbx_seq_one_letter_code
_entity_poly.pdbx_strand_id
1 'polypeptide(L)'
;GVDKVDESERREDYFEPISPDRSSNHQEAQFTDGEDEEEPPEEEEEDEEEDAEVEEEDEDGHTVESIEEEEDEIEEEPGEEVDEDDGYEQISSDEDGIADMERENYKLGFDIEYTAEDLASVPTMAYDPYDREIGPLLYFNPPYRTKYENEVARLKELDQEKVGVANIDAAVKLKELLELYKDDRGAKWVMALEEVPSLLVKGLSYVQLFESNQDHLKQLVDWTMDALSLYTAITQPIALNVRQLKAGTKLVSSLAECGSEGVSALSDAGIIDKLFVLLFAEHMSSSLKLNTLKALDSVVSVTEGMEKFLNNKTEEQEKSGYQRLVELILTDQTVRVVTAGSAIVQKCHFYEILSDLERLAAHLAESTPVPSHINEADQDVHPGREKGSKDNEEVDLATPSDLDHLLEASNISEVEVEKLVSILDELLHLLEAAPYSMIQPPVKSFPTAARITGPPERDDPAPALLR
;
A
#
# COMPACT_ATOMS: atom_id res chain seq x y z
N GLY A 1 -5.91 -66.48 23.18
CA GLY A 1 -5.33 -65.42 22.37
C GLY A 1 -5.68 -65.67 20.92
N VAL A 2 -6.61 -64.88 20.41
CA VAL A 2 -6.80 -64.53 19.00
C VAL A 2 -7.42 -63.14 19.10
N ASP A 3 -6.70 -62.10 18.67
CA ASP A 3 -7.18 -60.73 18.81
C ASP A 3 -8.13 -60.35 17.66
N LYS A 4 -9.08 -59.48 18.01
CA LYS A 4 -9.91 -58.74 17.06
C LYS A 4 -9.09 -57.58 16.49
N VAL A 5 -9.45 -57.08 15.31
CA VAL A 5 -9.89 -55.67 15.10
C VAL A 5 -10.87 -55.68 13.91
N ASP A 6 -11.86 -54.79 13.97
CA ASP A 6 -12.95 -54.61 13.01
C ASP A 6 -12.71 -53.35 12.14
N GLU A 7 -13.40 -53.21 11.01
CA GLU A 7 -13.19 -52.09 10.07
C GLU A 7 -13.71 -50.75 10.64
N SER A 8 -12.91 -49.68 10.58
CA SER A 8 -13.43 -48.30 10.70
C SER A 8 -12.47 -47.22 10.13
N GLU A 9 -13.00 -46.51 9.13
CA GLU A 9 -12.84 -45.09 8.79
C GLU A 9 -11.45 -44.44 8.51
N ARG A 10 -11.26 -44.11 7.22
CA ARG A 10 -10.90 -42.79 6.66
C ARG A 10 -9.90 -41.88 7.40
N ARG A 11 -8.81 -41.56 6.70
CA ARG A 11 -8.47 -40.17 6.32
C ARG A 11 -7.60 -40.17 5.05
N GLU A 12 -7.99 -39.39 4.05
CA GLU A 12 -7.19 -39.15 2.85
C GLU A 12 -6.40 -37.86 3.07
N ASP A 13 -5.07 -37.97 3.10
CA ASP A 13 -4.17 -36.82 3.27
C ASP A 13 -4.04 -36.03 1.97
N TYR A 14 -4.64 -34.86 1.90
CA TYR A 14 -4.41 -33.87 0.84
C TYR A 14 -3.11 -33.09 1.10
N PHE A 15 -1.97 -33.71 0.82
CA PHE A 15 -0.68 -33.03 0.64
C PHE A 15 0.11 -33.71 -0.47
N GLU A 16 0.28 -33.02 -1.61
CA GLU A 16 1.16 -33.50 -2.68
C GLU A 16 2.64 -33.38 -2.27
N PRO A 17 3.47 -34.42 -2.49
CA PRO A 17 4.86 -34.40 -2.03
C PRO A 17 5.77 -33.59 -2.96
N ILE A 18 6.45 -32.60 -2.39
CA ILE A 18 7.53 -31.85 -3.03
C ILE A 18 8.70 -32.82 -3.31
N SER A 19 9.10 -32.94 -4.59
CA SER A 19 10.22 -33.81 -4.99
C SER A 19 11.58 -33.11 -4.80
N PRO A 20 12.57 -33.73 -4.12
CA PRO A 20 13.88 -33.13 -3.92
C PRO A 20 14.88 -33.49 -5.04
N ASP A 21 15.66 -32.46 -5.42
CA ASP A 21 17.03 -32.44 -5.94
C ASP A 21 17.53 -33.42 -7.03
N ARG A 22 18.12 -32.81 -8.07
CA ARG A 22 19.20 -33.42 -8.87
C ARG A 22 20.37 -32.45 -9.04
N SER A 23 21.19 -32.32 -8.00
CA SER A 23 22.57 -31.87 -8.12
C SER A 23 23.49 -33.07 -8.36
N SER A 24 24.23 -33.10 -9.46
CA SER A 24 25.37 -34.03 -9.62
C SER A 24 26.47 -33.40 -10.48
N ASN A 25 27.48 -32.84 -9.82
CA ASN A 25 28.75 -32.46 -10.44
C ASN A 25 29.66 -33.69 -10.62
N HIS A 26 30.47 -33.67 -11.69
CA HIS A 26 31.73 -34.40 -11.97
C HIS A 26 31.81 -34.75 -13.47
N GLN A 27 32.95 -34.68 -14.17
CA GLN A 27 34.27 -34.07 -13.93
C GLN A 27 34.97 -33.89 -15.29
N GLU A 28 36.14 -33.25 -15.33
CA GLU A 28 36.86 -32.88 -16.56
C GLU A 28 37.32 -34.06 -17.43
N ALA A 29 37.38 -33.84 -18.76
CA ALA A 29 38.31 -34.52 -19.67
C ALA A 29 38.62 -33.64 -20.89
N GLN A 30 39.88 -33.22 -21.03
CA GLN A 30 40.41 -32.60 -22.26
C GLN A 30 40.66 -33.69 -23.32
N PHE A 31 40.44 -33.39 -24.61
CA PHE A 31 41.36 -33.72 -25.72
C PHE A 31 40.93 -32.97 -27.00
N THR A 32 41.91 -32.64 -27.86
CA THR A 32 41.83 -31.65 -28.96
C THR A 32 41.83 -32.28 -30.37
N ASP A 33 41.87 -31.41 -31.39
CA ASP A 33 42.13 -31.60 -32.83
C ASP A 33 40.94 -32.12 -33.68
N GLY A 34 40.59 -31.50 -34.81
CA GLY A 34 41.10 -30.25 -35.41
C GLY A 34 40.33 -29.84 -36.68
N GLU A 35 40.50 -28.57 -37.09
CA GLU A 35 40.77 -28.07 -38.48
C GLU A 35 39.72 -28.36 -39.60
N ASP A 36 39.33 -27.46 -40.52
CA ASP A 36 39.90 -26.22 -41.10
C ASP A 36 38.81 -25.13 -41.34
N GLU A 37 39.05 -23.84 -41.05
CA GLU A 37 39.48 -22.70 -41.93
C GLU A 37 38.40 -22.03 -42.84
N GLU A 38 38.22 -20.70 -42.73
CA GLU A 38 38.61 -19.70 -43.76
C GLU A 38 38.16 -18.25 -43.39
N GLU A 39 39.14 -17.40 -43.06
CA GLU A 39 39.22 -15.92 -43.18
C GLU A 39 40.69 -15.61 -43.56
N PRO A 40 41.07 -14.41 -44.06
CA PRO A 40 40.36 -13.39 -44.84
C PRO A 40 41.08 -13.19 -46.22
N PRO A 41 41.23 -11.96 -46.77
CA PRO A 41 42.52 -11.27 -46.56
C PRO A 41 42.48 -9.72 -46.42
N GLU A 42 43.67 -9.18 -46.14
CA GLU A 42 44.08 -7.78 -45.89
C GLU A 42 44.17 -6.95 -47.22
N GLU A 43 44.69 -5.72 -47.36
CA GLU A 43 45.90 -5.00 -46.89
C GLU A 43 45.67 -3.45 -46.93
N GLU A 44 46.13 -2.64 -45.95
CA GLU A 44 47.34 -1.73 -45.93
C GLU A 44 47.17 -0.41 -46.76
N GLU A 45 47.93 0.69 -46.69
CA GLU A 45 49.25 1.13 -46.16
C GLU A 45 49.09 2.42 -45.26
N GLU A 46 50.12 3.24 -44.95
CA GLU A 46 50.99 3.25 -43.74
C GLU A 46 51.30 4.73 -43.29
N ASP A 47 52.31 4.95 -42.41
CA ASP A 47 53.13 6.18 -42.14
C ASP A 47 52.58 7.39 -41.31
N GLU A 48 53.33 8.08 -40.42
CA GLU A 48 54.68 7.87 -39.80
C GLU A 48 54.83 8.77 -38.53
N GLU A 49 55.56 8.27 -37.51
CA GLU A 49 56.63 8.83 -36.62
C GLU A 49 56.91 10.38 -36.51
N GLU A 50 57.57 11.00 -35.50
CA GLU A 50 58.20 10.60 -34.20
C GLU A 50 58.48 11.87 -33.32
N ASP A 51 58.93 11.66 -32.07
CA ASP A 51 59.85 12.46 -31.22
C ASP A 51 59.62 13.96 -30.83
N ALA A 52 59.69 14.23 -29.51
CA ALA A 52 60.99 14.55 -28.84
C ALA A 52 60.85 14.84 -27.32
N GLU A 53 61.77 14.29 -26.52
CA GLU A 53 61.97 14.53 -25.07
C GLU A 53 62.65 15.89 -24.77
N VAL A 54 62.59 16.39 -23.51
CA VAL A 54 63.70 17.00 -22.73
C VAL A 54 63.33 17.06 -21.22
N GLU A 55 64.08 16.31 -20.39
CA GLU A 55 64.69 16.58 -19.05
C GLU A 55 63.92 17.43 -17.97
N GLU A 56 63.75 16.97 -16.71
CA GLU A 56 64.73 16.86 -15.58
C GLU A 56 65.31 18.24 -15.15
N GLU A 57 65.64 18.59 -13.90
CA GLU A 57 65.85 17.85 -12.63
C GLU A 57 65.69 18.82 -11.41
N ASP A 58 66.14 18.42 -10.20
CA ASP A 58 66.45 19.23 -8.98
C ASP A 58 65.32 19.80 -8.06
N GLU A 59 65.48 19.93 -6.73
CA GLU A 59 66.20 19.14 -5.69
C GLU A 59 65.72 19.56 -4.27
N ASP A 60 65.83 18.64 -3.30
CA ASP A 60 66.13 18.84 -1.85
C ASP A 60 65.11 19.44 -0.83
N GLY A 61 65.18 18.93 0.42
CA GLY A 61 65.07 19.76 1.62
C GLY A 61 63.99 19.48 2.69
N HIS A 62 64.26 18.55 3.63
CA HIS A 62 63.71 18.47 5.01
C HIS A 62 62.19 18.17 5.21
N THR A 63 61.71 17.50 6.27
CA THR A 63 62.32 16.99 7.52
C THR A 63 61.54 15.78 8.05
N VAL A 64 62.24 14.87 8.76
CA VAL A 64 61.64 13.76 9.55
C VAL A 64 61.16 14.24 10.92
N GLU A 65 60.07 13.66 11.42
CA GLU A 65 59.89 13.39 12.86
C GLU A 65 59.02 12.14 13.06
N SER A 66 59.49 11.22 13.91
CA SER A 66 58.86 9.95 14.25
C SER A 66 58.70 9.88 15.77
N ILE A 67 57.56 9.37 16.25
CA ILE A 67 57.33 8.92 17.64
C ILE A 67 56.43 7.68 17.49
N GLU A 68 56.96 6.47 17.53
CA GLU A 68 57.43 5.69 18.69
C GLU A 68 56.27 5.12 19.55
N GLU A 69 56.22 3.80 19.56
CA GLU A 69 55.42 2.93 20.42
C GLU A 69 56.18 2.71 21.74
N GLU A 70 55.48 2.64 22.87
CA GLU A 70 55.99 1.94 24.06
C GLU A 70 54.89 1.01 24.59
N GLU A 71 55.20 -0.28 24.56
CA GLU A 71 54.49 -1.33 25.30
C GLU A 71 55.03 -1.36 26.75
N ASP A 72 54.22 -1.78 27.71
CA ASP A 72 54.76 -2.41 28.92
C ASP A 72 53.77 -3.47 29.48
N GLU A 73 54.24 -4.71 29.38
CA GLU A 73 53.80 -5.95 30.01
C GLU A 73 53.93 -5.88 31.57
N ILE A 74 53.49 -6.79 32.44
CA ILE A 74 52.60 -7.97 32.54
C ILE A 74 52.45 -8.22 34.05
N GLU A 75 51.35 -8.83 34.54
CA GLU A 75 51.47 -9.88 35.58
C GLU A 75 50.22 -10.79 35.59
N GLU A 76 50.41 -12.03 35.15
CA GLU A 76 49.47 -13.16 35.22
C GLU A 76 49.44 -13.71 36.67
N GLU A 77 48.58 -14.61 37.16
CA GLU A 77 47.99 -15.88 36.67
C GLU A 77 46.97 -16.33 37.78
N PRO A 78 46.32 -17.53 37.75
CA PRO A 78 45.97 -18.41 36.63
C PRO A 78 44.45 -18.75 36.60
N GLY A 79 44.01 -19.37 35.51
CA GLY A 79 42.59 -19.65 35.22
C GLY A 79 41.93 -20.84 35.93
N GLU A 80 40.66 -21.05 35.57
CA GLU A 80 40.04 -22.37 35.46
C GLU A 80 38.87 -22.32 34.44
N GLU A 81 39.03 -23.15 33.40
CA GLU A 81 38.05 -23.80 32.50
C GLU A 81 36.91 -23.03 31.78
N VAL A 82 36.57 -23.60 30.62
CA VAL A 82 35.58 -23.12 29.65
C VAL A 82 34.31 -23.95 29.84
N ASP A 83 33.15 -23.31 29.94
CA ASP A 83 31.86 -23.97 29.69
C ASP A 83 31.00 -23.11 28.75
N GLU A 84 30.51 -23.75 27.70
CA GLU A 84 29.53 -23.21 26.77
C GLU A 84 28.14 -23.35 27.41
N ASP A 85 27.53 -22.25 27.88
CA ASP A 85 26.13 -22.28 28.34
C ASP A 85 25.21 -21.73 27.24
N ASP A 86 24.49 -22.65 26.61
CA ASP A 86 23.56 -22.41 25.50
C ASP A 86 22.31 -21.70 26.05
N GLY A 87 21.96 -20.55 25.45
CA GLY A 87 21.00 -19.57 25.99
C GLY A 87 19.52 -19.97 26.01
N TYR A 88 19.22 -21.25 26.24
CA TYR A 88 17.88 -21.79 26.46
C TYR A 88 17.56 -21.85 27.95
N GLU A 89 16.89 -20.83 28.47
CA GLU A 89 16.27 -20.91 29.80
C GLU A 89 15.32 -22.12 29.86
N GLN A 90 15.67 -23.10 30.72
CA GLN A 90 14.87 -24.29 30.91
C GLN A 90 13.56 -23.93 31.62
N ILE A 91 12.44 -24.08 30.91
CA ILE A 91 11.10 -23.80 31.46
C ILE A 91 10.80 -24.83 32.56
N SER A 92 10.92 -24.42 33.82
CA SER A 92 10.62 -25.26 34.98
C SER A 92 9.12 -25.53 35.09
N SER A 93 8.70 -26.72 34.64
CA SER A 93 7.31 -27.19 34.71
C SER A 93 6.97 -27.74 36.09
N ASP A 94 6.65 -26.86 37.03
CA ASP A 94 6.05 -27.20 38.34
C ASP A 94 4.76 -26.38 38.57
N GLU A 95 3.62 -26.87 38.09
CA GLU A 95 2.26 -26.46 38.52
C GLU A 95 1.28 -27.62 38.28
N ASP A 96 1.50 -28.72 39.01
CA ASP A 96 0.57 -29.85 39.10
C ASP A 96 -0.58 -29.47 40.06
N GLY A 97 -1.64 -28.82 39.54
CA GLY A 97 -2.58 -28.14 40.46
C GLY A 97 -3.90 -27.57 39.93
N ILE A 98 -4.30 -27.76 38.67
CA ILE A 98 -5.65 -27.34 38.22
C ILE A 98 -6.50 -28.55 37.89
N ALA A 99 -7.53 -28.75 38.72
CA ALA A 99 -8.38 -29.92 38.70
C ALA A 99 -9.14 -30.09 37.38
N ASP A 100 -9.31 -31.36 37.01
CA ASP A 100 -10.19 -31.88 35.99
C ASP A 100 -11.61 -31.29 36.14
N MET A 101 -11.94 -30.30 35.31
CA MET A 101 -13.28 -29.77 35.16
C MET A 101 -13.58 -29.61 33.67
N GLU A 102 -13.85 -30.77 33.07
CA GLU A 102 -14.73 -30.98 31.92
C GLU A 102 -14.57 -29.98 30.76
N ARG A 103 -13.84 -30.43 29.71
CA ARG A 103 -14.05 -29.90 28.36
C ARG A 103 -15.48 -30.21 27.90
N GLU A 104 -16.44 -29.40 28.32
CA GLU A 104 -17.70 -29.25 27.59
C GLU A 104 -17.38 -28.66 26.22
N ASN A 105 -17.16 -29.56 25.26
CA ASN A 105 -17.23 -29.23 23.85
C ASN A 105 -18.64 -28.71 23.56
N TYR A 106 -18.84 -27.39 23.58
CA TYR A 106 -20.02 -26.74 23.02
C TYR A 106 -20.02 -26.82 21.48
N LYS A 107 -19.90 -28.04 20.93
CA LYS A 107 -20.37 -28.35 19.60
C LYS A 107 -21.89 -28.31 19.65
N LEU A 108 -22.44 -27.11 19.42
CA LEU A 108 -23.84 -26.94 19.10
C LEU A 108 -24.10 -27.51 17.70
N GLY A 109 -24.13 -28.83 17.62
CA GLY A 109 -24.38 -29.58 16.39
C GLY A 109 -25.82 -29.42 15.97
N PHE A 110 -26.11 -28.38 15.19
CA PHE A 110 -27.33 -28.32 14.37
C PHE A 110 -27.19 -29.26 13.18
N ASP A 111 -27.20 -30.56 13.47
CA ASP A 111 -27.33 -31.61 12.47
C ASP A 111 -28.82 -31.77 12.15
N ILE A 112 -29.36 -30.78 11.43
CA ILE A 112 -30.70 -30.82 10.85
C ILE A 112 -30.54 -31.36 9.43
N GLU A 113 -30.90 -32.62 9.23
CA GLU A 113 -31.01 -33.23 7.90
C GLU A 113 -32.17 -32.57 7.14
N TYR A 114 -31.89 -31.46 6.44
CA TYR A 114 -32.86 -30.85 5.53
C TYR A 114 -33.11 -31.77 4.33
N THR A 115 -34.35 -32.19 4.12
CA THR A 115 -34.72 -32.88 2.88
C THR A 115 -34.81 -31.90 1.71
N ALA A 116 -34.80 -32.43 0.48
CA ALA A 116 -35.01 -31.61 -0.71
C ALA A 116 -36.40 -30.94 -0.69
N GLU A 117 -37.42 -31.63 -0.15
CA GLU A 117 -38.73 -31.02 0.11
C GLU A 117 -38.68 -29.90 1.16
N ASP A 118 -37.88 -30.00 2.23
CA ASP A 118 -37.77 -28.93 3.24
C ASP A 118 -37.15 -27.66 2.64
N LEU A 119 -36.09 -27.80 1.84
CA LEU A 119 -35.46 -26.67 1.14
C LEU A 119 -36.37 -26.06 0.07
N ALA A 120 -37.19 -26.87 -0.61
CA ALA A 120 -38.20 -26.41 -1.56
C ALA A 120 -39.47 -25.85 -0.88
N SER A 121 -39.68 -26.12 0.42
CA SER A 121 -40.78 -25.59 1.22
C SER A 121 -40.52 -24.17 1.76
N VAL A 122 -39.26 -23.72 1.72
CA VAL A 122 -38.93 -22.30 1.92
C VAL A 122 -39.70 -21.53 0.86
N PRO A 123 -40.60 -20.60 1.24
CA PRO A 123 -41.27 -19.75 0.26
C PRO A 123 -40.19 -19.11 -0.61
N THR A 124 -40.39 -19.07 -1.93
CA THR A 124 -39.57 -18.21 -2.79
C THR A 124 -39.80 -16.78 -2.32
N MET A 125 -38.96 -16.33 -1.37
CA MET A 125 -38.84 -14.92 -1.05
C MET A 125 -38.48 -14.29 -2.38
N ALA A 126 -39.40 -13.50 -2.92
CA ALA A 126 -39.08 -12.59 -4.00
C ALA A 126 -37.96 -11.72 -3.45
N TYR A 127 -36.72 -12.04 -3.82
CA TYR A 127 -35.57 -11.25 -3.45
C TYR A 127 -35.65 -10.00 -4.31
N ASP A 128 -36.35 -9.01 -3.78
CA ASP A 128 -36.37 -7.68 -4.34
C ASP A 128 -35.08 -6.98 -3.86
N PRO A 129 -34.11 -6.71 -4.76
CA PRO A 129 -32.87 -6.03 -4.40
C PRO A 129 -33.09 -4.56 -4.02
N TYR A 130 -34.25 -3.97 -4.36
CA TYR A 130 -34.58 -2.57 -4.08
C TYR A 130 -35.22 -2.36 -2.70
N ASP A 131 -35.78 -3.41 -2.11
CA ASP A 131 -36.45 -3.37 -0.78
C ASP A 131 -35.48 -3.51 0.41
N ARG A 132 -34.16 -3.58 0.16
CA ARG A 132 -33.11 -3.68 1.20
C ARG A 132 -32.24 -2.43 1.29
N GLU A 133 -32.57 -1.57 2.26
CA GLU A 133 -31.60 -0.63 2.80
C GLU A 133 -30.46 -1.38 3.53
N ILE A 134 -29.25 -1.35 2.96
CA ILE A 134 -28.05 -1.89 3.63
C ILE A 134 -27.61 -0.90 4.71
N GLY A 135 -27.96 -1.21 5.96
CA GLY A 135 -27.52 -0.42 7.12
C GLY A 135 -25.99 -0.42 7.29
N PRO A 136 -25.41 0.64 7.91
CA PRO A 136 -23.97 0.76 8.10
C PRO A 136 -23.42 -0.34 9.01
N LEU A 137 -22.18 -0.76 8.76
CA LEU A 137 -21.46 -1.74 9.57
C LEU A 137 -21.25 -1.18 11.00
N LEU A 138 -21.70 -1.93 12.01
CA LEU A 138 -21.66 -1.49 13.41
C LEU A 138 -20.33 -1.77 14.13
N TYR A 139 -19.53 -2.71 13.64
CA TYR A 139 -18.34 -3.22 14.33
C TYR A 139 -17.05 -3.15 13.51
N PHE A 140 -17.15 -2.96 12.20
CA PHE A 140 -16.01 -2.93 11.29
C PHE A 140 -15.86 -1.52 10.72
N ASN A 141 -14.67 -0.94 10.92
CA ASN A 141 -14.29 0.29 10.23
C ASN A 141 -14.23 0.01 8.72
N PRO A 142 -14.73 0.92 7.85
CA PRO A 142 -14.64 0.72 6.41
C PRO A 142 -13.17 0.64 5.96
N PRO A 143 -12.80 -0.32 5.08
CA PRO A 143 -11.41 -0.58 4.72
C PRO A 143 -10.74 0.60 4.00
N TYR A 144 -11.53 1.46 3.34
CA TYR A 144 -11.05 2.68 2.69
C TYR A 144 -10.63 3.79 3.68
N ARG A 145 -11.06 3.76 4.95
CA ARG A 145 -10.75 4.82 5.92
C ARG A 145 -9.37 4.62 6.55
N THR A 146 -8.60 5.69 6.60
CA THR A 146 -7.35 5.77 7.35
C THR A 146 -7.56 5.56 8.86
N LYS A 147 -6.48 5.24 9.58
CA LYS A 147 -6.50 5.22 11.05
C LYS A 147 -6.86 6.60 11.63
N TYR A 148 -6.46 7.66 10.94
CA TYR A 148 -6.78 9.04 11.30
C TYR A 148 -8.28 9.34 11.20
N GLU A 149 -8.91 9.05 10.06
CA GLU A 149 -10.34 9.30 9.83
C GLU A 149 -11.22 8.46 10.76
N ASN A 150 -10.82 7.22 11.06
CA ASN A 150 -11.51 6.39 12.03
C ASN A 150 -11.39 6.96 13.46
N GLU A 151 -10.24 7.51 13.85
CA GLU A 151 -10.07 8.19 15.13
C GLU A 151 -10.83 9.52 15.18
N VAL A 152 -10.85 10.30 14.10
CA VAL A 152 -11.66 11.52 13.96
C VAL A 152 -13.16 11.22 14.05
N ALA A 153 -13.63 10.15 13.40
CA ALA A 153 -15.02 9.70 13.49
C ALA A 153 -15.37 9.31 14.93
N ARG A 154 -14.53 8.49 15.58
CA ARG A 154 -14.67 8.12 16.99
C ARG A 154 -14.71 9.35 17.91
N LEU A 155 -13.80 10.30 17.73
CA LEU A 155 -13.75 11.51 18.57
C LEU A 155 -14.98 12.42 18.38
N LYS A 156 -15.61 12.44 17.20
CA LYS A 156 -16.88 13.17 16.96
C LYS A 156 -18.09 12.56 17.69
N GLU A 157 -18.03 11.27 18.06
CA GLU A 157 -19.07 10.57 18.82
C GLU A 157 -18.92 10.72 20.35
N LEU A 158 -17.76 11.20 20.83
CA LEU A 158 -17.48 11.39 22.25
C LEU A 158 -17.57 12.87 22.67
N ASP A 159 -18.16 13.11 23.84
CA ASP A 159 -18.00 14.39 24.54
C ASP A 159 -16.51 14.61 24.90
N GLN A 160 -16.05 15.87 24.88
CA GLN A 160 -14.65 16.22 25.17
C GLN A 160 -14.15 15.67 26.52
N GLU A 161 -15.02 15.61 27.53
CA GLU A 161 -14.71 15.07 28.87
C GLU A 161 -14.45 13.55 28.88
N LYS A 162 -14.88 12.83 27.84
CA LYS A 162 -14.71 11.37 27.68
C LYS A 162 -13.51 11.02 26.80
N VAL A 163 -12.82 12.00 26.23
CA VAL A 163 -11.63 11.78 25.41
C VAL A 163 -10.53 11.16 26.27
N GLY A 164 -9.90 10.10 25.76
CA GLY A 164 -8.85 9.38 26.47
C GLY A 164 -7.61 10.25 26.68
N VAL A 165 -6.97 10.10 27.85
CA VAL A 165 -5.73 10.83 28.23
C VAL A 165 -4.65 10.72 27.14
N ALA A 166 -4.54 9.56 26.48
CA ALA A 166 -3.58 9.35 25.38
C ALA A 166 -3.76 10.26 24.15
N ASN A 167 -4.96 10.80 23.90
CA ASN A 167 -5.18 11.83 22.86
C ASN A 167 -4.66 13.18 23.32
N ILE A 168 -4.95 13.54 24.57
CA ILE A 168 -4.54 14.80 25.20
C ILE A 168 -3.01 14.86 25.31
N ASP A 169 -2.36 13.80 25.79
CA ASP A 169 -0.90 13.71 25.90
C ASP A 169 -0.23 13.82 24.51
N ALA A 170 -0.76 13.14 23.50
CA ALA A 170 -0.25 13.22 22.13
C ALA A 170 -0.42 14.64 21.53
N ALA A 171 -1.55 15.30 21.81
CA ALA A 171 -1.82 16.66 21.38
C ALA A 171 -0.91 17.68 22.07
N VAL A 172 -0.73 17.58 23.40
CA VAL A 172 0.20 18.43 24.16
C VAL A 172 1.61 18.29 23.61
N LYS A 173 2.10 17.05 23.47
CA LYS A 173 3.45 16.77 22.96
C LYS A 173 3.66 17.28 21.52
N LEU A 174 2.67 17.11 20.64
CA LEU A 174 2.72 17.63 19.27
C LEU A 174 2.88 19.16 19.26
N LYS A 175 2.06 19.87 20.05
CA LYS A 175 2.14 21.33 20.19
C LYS A 175 3.48 21.80 20.78
N GLU A 176 3.98 21.12 21.82
CA GLU A 176 5.27 21.43 22.43
C GLU A 176 6.43 21.30 21.44
N LEU A 177 6.47 20.23 20.63
CA LEU A 177 7.49 20.06 19.60
C LEU A 177 7.41 21.15 18.53
N LEU A 178 6.21 21.46 18.04
CA LEU A 178 5.98 22.44 16.99
C LEU A 178 6.34 23.87 17.40
N GLU A 179 6.04 24.27 18.64
CA GLU A 179 6.40 25.60 19.16
C GLU A 179 7.89 25.68 19.53
N LEU A 180 8.46 24.65 20.16
CA LEU A 180 9.86 24.65 20.61
C LEU A 180 10.88 24.72 19.46
N TYR A 181 10.56 24.10 18.32
CA TYR A 181 11.47 24.02 17.15
C TYR A 181 10.95 24.77 15.92
N LYS A 182 10.04 25.73 16.11
CA LYS A 182 9.42 26.52 15.03
C LYS A 182 10.42 27.11 14.05
N ASP A 183 11.48 27.74 14.58
CA ASP A 183 12.54 28.42 13.82
C ASP A 183 13.88 27.65 13.80
N ASP A 184 13.97 26.49 14.47
CA ASP A 184 15.17 25.63 14.46
C ASP A 184 15.14 24.68 13.26
N ARG A 185 16.28 24.49 12.60
CA ARG A 185 16.47 23.49 11.53
C ARG A 185 17.68 22.57 11.80
N GLY A 186 18.22 22.59 13.01
CA GLY A 186 19.33 21.76 13.45
C GLY A 186 18.92 20.36 13.91
N ALA A 187 19.85 19.67 14.57
CA ALA A 187 19.70 18.26 14.95
C ALA A 187 18.47 17.97 15.86
N LYS A 188 18.06 18.93 16.69
CA LYS A 188 16.90 18.75 17.58
C LYS A 188 15.57 18.80 16.83
N TRP A 189 15.43 19.72 15.87
CA TRP A 189 14.31 19.74 14.94
C TRP A 189 14.21 18.43 14.12
N VAL A 190 15.33 17.87 13.66
CA VAL A 190 15.32 16.57 12.97
C VAL A 190 14.85 15.42 13.88
N MET A 191 15.22 15.42 15.16
CA MET A 191 14.67 14.45 16.12
C MET A 191 13.16 14.65 16.34
N ALA A 192 12.68 15.90 16.38
CA ALA A 192 11.24 16.19 16.45
C ALA A 192 10.49 15.69 15.20
N LEU A 193 11.04 15.91 13.99
CA LEU A 193 10.49 15.38 12.73
C LEU A 193 10.38 13.84 12.72
N GLU A 194 11.33 13.13 13.31
CA GLU A 194 11.29 11.66 13.39
C GLU A 194 10.18 11.14 14.31
N GLU A 195 9.85 11.91 15.35
CA GLU A 195 8.84 11.61 16.38
C GLU A 195 7.40 11.98 15.97
N VAL A 196 7.20 13.16 15.38
CA VAL A 196 5.89 13.72 14.99
C VAL A 196 4.95 12.71 14.30
N PRO A 197 5.38 11.87 13.33
CA PRO A 197 4.54 10.84 12.71
C PRO A 197 3.76 9.95 13.70
N SER A 198 4.33 9.63 14.86
CA SER A 198 3.67 8.79 15.87
C SER A 198 2.53 9.50 16.61
N LEU A 199 2.51 10.84 16.56
CA LEU A 199 1.55 11.68 17.28
C LEU A 199 0.34 12.06 16.41
N LEU A 200 0.44 12.00 15.07
CA LEU A 200 -0.59 12.51 14.17
C LEU A 200 -1.97 11.87 14.39
N VAL A 201 -2.04 10.53 14.43
CA VAL A 201 -3.32 9.79 14.52
C VAL A 201 -4.17 10.23 15.73
N LYS A 202 -3.56 10.45 16.90
CA LYS A 202 -4.28 10.79 18.14
C LYS A 202 -4.22 12.26 18.54
N GLY A 203 -3.10 12.92 18.25
CA GLY A 203 -2.81 14.28 18.65
C GLY A 203 -3.35 15.30 17.66
N LEU A 204 -3.08 15.14 16.36
CA LEU A 204 -3.60 16.07 15.35
C LEU A 204 -5.13 15.99 15.24
N SER A 205 -5.69 14.78 15.30
CA SER A 205 -7.15 14.56 15.30
C SER A 205 -7.85 15.23 16.49
N TYR A 206 -7.24 15.19 17.68
CA TYR A 206 -7.73 15.92 18.84
C TYR A 206 -7.63 17.44 18.65
N VAL A 207 -6.47 17.95 18.23
CA VAL A 207 -6.22 19.39 18.08
C VAL A 207 -7.14 20.00 17.02
N GLN A 208 -7.33 19.33 15.88
CA GLN A 208 -8.24 19.83 14.83
C GLN A 208 -9.69 19.91 15.29
N LEU A 209 -10.18 18.92 16.06
CA LEU A 209 -11.58 18.86 16.50
C LEU A 209 -11.88 19.77 17.70
N PHE A 210 -10.98 19.87 18.68
CA PHE A 210 -11.26 20.54 19.96
C PHE A 210 -10.48 21.84 20.17
N GLU A 211 -9.43 22.11 19.38
CA GLU A 211 -8.50 23.23 19.59
C GLU A 211 -8.13 23.95 18.28
N SER A 212 -9.11 24.15 17.39
CA SER A 212 -8.95 24.71 16.03
C SER A 212 -8.49 26.19 15.95
N ASN A 213 -7.90 26.75 17.02
CA ASN A 213 -7.41 28.13 17.12
C ASN A 213 -6.10 28.38 16.33
N GLN A 214 -5.37 27.32 15.99
CA GLN A 214 -4.12 27.38 15.23
C GLN A 214 -4.10 26.28 14.17
N ASP A 215 -3.60 26.63 12.99
CA ASP A 215 -3.49 25.73 11.84
C ASP A 215 -2.21 24.87 11.94
N HIS A 216 -2.28 23.86 12.82
CA HIS A 216 -1.18 22.93 13.06
C HIS A 216 -0.93 22.02 11.85
N LEU A 217 -1.95 21.73 11.03
CA LEU A 217 -1.79 20.96 9.80
C LEU A 217 -0.90 21.73 8.81
N LYS A 218 -1.18 23.01 8.58
CA LYS A 218 -0.31 23.86 7.75
C LYS A 218 1.11 23.96 8.32
N GLN A 219 1.27 24.12 9.63
CA GLN A 219 2.61 24.15 10.24
C GLN A 219 3.39 22.84 10.00
N LEU A 220 2.71 21.68 10.04
CA LEU A 220 3.30 20.38 9.71
C LEU A 220 3.65 20.25 8.22
N VAL A 221 2.84 20.81 7.32
CA VAL A 221 3.12 20.89 5.88
C VAL A 221 4.34 21.80 5.63
N ASP A 222 4.40 22.98 6.24
CA ASP A 222 5.54 23.90 6.14
C ASP A 222 6.84 23.23 6.62
N TRP A 223 6.80 22.54 7.78
CA TRP A 223 7.90 21.71 8.28
C TRP A 223 8.32 20.61 7.31
N THR A 224 7.36 19.99 6.62
CA THR A 224 7.62 18.95 5.62
C THR A 224 8.32 19.53 4.38
N MET A 225 7.86 20.67 3.89
CA MET A 225 8.46 21.37 2.74
C MET A 225 9.88 21.87 3.02
N ASP A 226 10.15 22.28 4.27
CA ASP A 226 11.50 22.59 4.76
C ASP A 226 12.37 21.34 4.89
N ALA A 227 11.84 20.24 5.46
CA ALA A 227 12.57 18.99 5.63
C ALA A 227 13.02 18.40 4.29
N LEU A 228 12.20 18.51 3.25
CA LEU A 228 12.50 18.07 1.88
C LEU A 228 13.30 19.10 1.05
N SER A 229 13.72 20.22 1.64
CA SER A 229 14.55 21.21 0.94
C SER A 229 15.99 20.70 0.79
N LEU A 230 16.41 20.41 -0.45
CA LEU A 230 17.79 20.07 -0.78
C LEU A 230 18.78 21.14 -0.32
N TYR A 231 18.42 22.43 -0.46
CA TYR A 231 19.24 23.53 0.02
C TYR A 231 19.47 23.43 1.54
N THR A 232 18.41 23.26 2.32
CA THR A 232 18.50 23.09 3.78
C THR A 232 19.33 21.85 4.12
N ALA A 233 19.07 20.72 3.45
CA ALA A 233 19.79 19.48 3.68
C ALA A 233 21.30 19.59 3.39
N ILE A 234 21.72 20.23 2.29
CA ILE A 234 23.14 20.39 1.94
C ILE A 234 23.89 21.26 2.96
N THR A 235 23.21 22.20 3.62
CA THR A 235 23.82 22.99 4.72
C THR A 235 24.02 22.21 6.03
N GLN A 236 23.42 21.02 6.18
CA GLN A 236 23.58 20.18 7.36
C GLN A 236 24.78 19.23 7.23
N PRO A 237 25.38 18.77 8.34
CA PRO A 237 26.34 17.66 8.36
C PRO A 237 25.78 16.42 7.64
N ILE A 238 26.63 15.67 6.95
CA ILE A 238 26.24 14.54 6.07
C ILE A 238 25.32 13.51 6.78
N ALA A 239 25.67 13.11 8.01
CA ALA A 239 24.85 12.16 8.78
C ALA A 239 23.46 12.71 9.15
N LEU A 240 23.32 14.04 9.25
CA LEU A 240 22.08 14.72 9.59
C LEU A 240 21.22 15.00 8.35
N ASN A 241 21.83 15.31 7.20
CA ASN A 241 21.08 15.63 5.97
C ASN A 241 20.27 14.44 5.45
N VAL A 242 20.83 13.22 5.49
CA VAL A 242 20.11 12.00 5.12
C VAL A 242 18.98 11.69 6.10
N ARG A 243 19.16 11.98 7.40
CA ARG A 243 18.10 11.82 8.41
C ARG A 243 16.97 12.83 8.20
N GLN A 244 17.29 14.10 7.96
CA GLN A 244 16.31 15.14 7.66
C GLN A 244 15.43 14.75 6.46
N LEU A 245 16.06 14.38 5.33
CA LEU A 245 15.32 13.99 4.12
C LEU A 245 14.48 12.74 4.34
N LYS A 246 15.00 11.72 5.04
CA LYS A 246 14.23 10.51 5.40
C LYS A 246 13.04 10.83 6.33
N ALA A 247 13.25 11.65 7.36
CA ALA A 247 12.21 12.09 8.27
C ALA A 247 11.12 12.90 7.54
N GLY A 248 11.52 13.81 6.64
CA GLY A 248 10.61 14.53 5.75
C GLY A 248 9.77 13.60 4.87
N THR A 249 10.38 12.63 4.18
CA THR A 249 9.62 11.67 3.35
C THR A 249 8.66 10.81 4.17
N LYS A 250 9.05 10.40 5.38
CA LYS A 250 8.17 9.69 6.32
C LYS A 250 7.00 10.57 6.77
N LEU A 251 7.26 11.86 7.03
CA LEU A 251 6.23 12.81 7.44
C LEU A 251 5.20 13.06 6.32
N VAL A 252 5.61 13.09 5.04
CA VAL A 252 4.67 13.10 3.90
C VAL A 252 3.74 11.89 3.96
N SER A 253 4.27 10.67 4.07
CA SER A 253 3.45 9.46 4.18
C SER A 253 2.45 9.55 5.34
N SER A 254 2.92 9.98 6.52
CA SER A 254 2.04 10.06 7.71
C SER A 254 1.05 11.22 7.69
N LEU A 255 1.31 12.30 6.94
CA LEU A 255 0.34 13.36 6.66
C LEU A 255 -0.67 12.95 5.58
N ALA A 256 -0.27 12.14 4.59
CA ALA A 256 -1.21 11.52 3.66
C ALA A 256 -2.12 10.48 4.34
N GLU A 257 -1.63 9.80 5.39
CA GLU A 257 -2.46 8.99 6.30
C GLU A 257 -3.47 9.82 7.12
N CYS A 258 -3.45 11.16 7.09
CA CYS A 258 -4.51 12.02 7.62
C CYS A 258 -5.72 12.18 6.67
N GLY A 259 -5.73 11.50 5.52
CA GLY A 259 -6.84 11.50 4.57
C GLY A 259 -6.85 12.72 3.64
N SER A 260 -8.01 12.97 3.02
CA SER A 260 -8.24 14.03 2.03
C SER A 260 -7.71 15.41 2.46
N GLU A 261 -7.90 15.81 3.71
CA GLU A 261 -7.47 17.12 4.23
C GLU A 261 -5.94 17.25 4.24
N GLY A 262 -5.23 16.21 4.72
CA GLY A 262 -3.77 16.17 4.76
C GLY A 262 -3.15 16.14 3.35
N VAL A 263 -3.73 15.36 2.44
CA VAL A 263 -3.30 15.28 1.04
C VAL A 263 -3.58 16.57 0.28
N SER A 264 -4.72 17.22 0.50
CA SER A 264 -5.05 18.52 -0.09
C SER A 264 -4.07 19.59 0.37
N ALA A 265 -3.80 19.70 1.68
CA ALA A 265 -2.85 20.67 2.23
C ALA A 265 -1.42 20.46 1.72
N LEU A 266 -0.96 19.20 1.59
CA LEU A 266 0.31 18.87 0.97
C LEU A 266 0.35 19.21 -0.54
N SER A 267 -0.71 18.91 -1.28
CA SER A 267 -0.80 19.18 -2.72
C SER A 267 -0.83 20.68 -3.03
N ASP A 268 -1.53 21.48 -2.24
CA ASP A 268 -1.58 22.93 -2.41
C ASP A 268 -0.25 23.61 -2.02
N ALA A 269 0.57 22.96 -1.18
CA ALA A 269 1.96 23.36 -0.94
C ALA A 269 2.95 22.90 -2.03
N GLY A 270 2.51 22.13 -3.03
CA GLY A 270 3.37 21.63 -4.11
C GLY A 270 4.24 20.43 -3.74
N ILE A 271 3.75 19.53 -2.87
CA ILE A 271 4.55 18.37 -2.40
C ILE A 271 5.05 17.48 -3.55
N ILE A 272 4.23 17.28 -4.59
CA ILE A 272 4.53 16.36 -5.70
C ILE A 272 5.79 16.85 -6.44
N ASP A 273 5.87 18.15 -6.71
CA ASP A 273 7.04 18.77 -7.33
C ASP A 273 8.28 18.65 -6.45
N LYS A 274 8.13 18.86 -5.14
CA LYS A 274 9.21 18.70 -4.15
C LYS A 274 9.77 17.26 -4.13
N LEU A 275 8.89 16.26 -4.17
CA LEU A 275 9.27 14.84 -4.24
C LEU A 275 9.99 14.53 -5.56
N PHE A 276 9.52 15.04 -6.69
CA PHE A 276 10.22 14.85 -7.97
C PHE A 276 11.60 15.53 -8.02
N VAL A 277 11.75 16.73 -7.45
CA VAL A 277 13.07 17.39 -7.31
C VAL A 277 14.06 16.48 -6.55
N LEU A 278 13.59 15.71 -5.57
CA LEU A 278 14.43 14.70 -4.90
C LEU A 278 14.70 13.48 -5.81
N LEU A 279 13.68 12.90 -6.46
CA LEU A 279 13.85 11.71 -7.32
C LEU A 279 14.85 11.91 -8.47
N PHE A 280 14.90 13.12 -9.03
CA PHE A 280 15.80 13.54 -10.10
C PHE A 280 17.12 14.18 -9.62
N ALA A 281 17.32 14.37 -8.31
CA ALA A 281 18.56 14.95 -7.80
C ALA A 281 19.77 14.03 -8.05
N GLU A 282 20.86 14.64 -8.50
CA GLU A 282 22.14 13.96 -8.69
C GLU A 282 22.65 13.35 -7.37
N HIS A 283 23.29 12.19 -7.48
CA HIS A 283 23.84 11.41 -6.35
C HIS A 283 22.83 11.00 -5.25
N MET A 284 21.52 11.10 -5.48
CA MET A 284 20.55 10.64 -4.48
C MET A 284 20.55 9.12 -4.32
N SER A 285 20.86 8.63 -3.11
CA SER A 285 20.91 7.19 -2.82
C SER A 285 19.59 6.49 -3.14
N SER A 286 19.65 5.25 -3.64
CA SER A 286 18.46 4.44 -3.94
C SER A 286 17.57 4.24 -2.71
N SER A 287 18.16 4.21 -1.50
CA SER A 287 17.38 4.15 -0.25
C SER A 287 16.50 5.38 -0.04
N LEU A 288 16.95 6.56 -0.46
CA LEU A 288 16.18 7.79 -0.35
C LEU A 288 15.17 7.89 -1.50
N LYS A 289 15.54 7.54 -2.74
CA LYS A 289 14.58 7.42 -3.85
C LYS A 289 13.40 6.49 -3.51
N LEU A 290 13.65 5.35 -2.86
CA LEU A 290 12.59 4.44 -2.40
C LEU A 290 11.68 5.07 -1.32
N ASN A 291 12.23 5.82 -0.36
CA ASN A 291 11.38 6.53 0.62
C ASN A 291 10.57 7.65 -0.05
N THR A 292 11.15 8.36 -1.02
CA THR A 292 10.47 9.40 -1.80
C THR A 292 9.36 8.82 -2.69
N LEU A 293 9.58 7.64 -3.28
CA LEU A 293 8.54 6.90 -3.99
C LEU A 293 7.45 6.39 -3.06
N LYS A 294 7.76 5.98 -1.82
CA LYS A 294 6.71 5.60 -0.84
C LYS A 294 5.92 6.80 -0.32
N ALA A 295 6.56 7.96 -0.19
CA ALA A 295 5.90 9.23 0.09
C ALA A 295 4.93 9.62 -1.05
N LEU A 296 5.37 9.51 -2.31
CA LEU A 296 4.52 9.75 -3.48
C LEU A 296 3.36 8.76 -3.57
N ASP A 297 3.63 7.46 -3.37
CA ASP A 297 2.64 6.37 -3.28
C ASP A 297 1.55 6.68 -2.24
N SER A 298 1.95 7.18 -1.07
CA SER A 298 1.02 7.54 0.01
C SER A 298 0.07 8.69 -0.39
N VAL A 299 0.58 9.67 -1.14
CA VAL A 299 -0.19 10.81 -1.66
C VAL A 299 -1.17 10.38 -2.76
N VAL A 300 -0.74 9.54 -3.71
CA VAL A 300 -1.61 9.07 -4.82
C VAL A 300 -2.57 7.95 -4.42
N SER A 301 -2.38 7.29 -3.27
CA SER A 301 -3.39 6.40 -2.67
C SER A 301 -4.62 7.15 -2.09
N VAL A 302 -4.77 8.44 -2.38
CA VAL A 302 -5.91 9.29 -2.00
C VAL A 302 -6.34 10.08 -3.24
N THR A 303 -7.65 10.15 -3.50
CA THR A 303 -8.22 10.66 -4.76
C THR A 303 -7.71 12.03 -5.15
N GLU A 304 -7.72 13.00 -4.23
CA GLU A 304 -7.25 14.37 -4.48
C GLU A 304 -5.76 14.42 -4.86
N GLY A 305 -4.95 13.51 -4.30
CA GLY A 305 -3.53 13.36 -4.62
C GLY A 305 -3.32 12.70 -5.98
N MET A 306 -4.11 11.69 -6.32
CA MET A 306 -4.12 11.06 -7.65
C MET A 306 -4.53 12.06 -8.74
N GLU A 307 -5.64 12.77 -8.55
CA GLU A 307 -6.12 13.80 -9.47
C GLU A 307 -5.08 14.89 -9.69
N LYS A 308 -4.46 15.40 -8.61
CA LYS A 308 -3.34 16.37 -8.73
C LYS A 308 -2.15 15.73 -9.44
N PHE A 309 -1.78 14.49 -9.16
CA PHE A 309 -0.66 13.83 -9.82
C PHE A 309 -0.83 13.66 -11.35
N LEU A 310 -2.05 13.30 -11.79
CA LEU A 310 -2.38 13.14 -13.20
C LEU A 310 -2.58 14.48 -13.92
N ASN A 311 -3.22 15.46 -13.26
CA ASN A 311 -3.64 16.72 -13.89
C ASN A 311 -2.69 17.91 -13.66
N ASN A 312 -1.74 17.85 -12.72
CA ASN A 312 -0.83 18.98 -12.43
C ASN A 312 0.19 19.18 -13.57
N LYS A 313 -0.22 20.00 -14.54
CA LYS A 313 0.65 20.69 -15.50
C LYS A 313 0.88 22.09 -14.96
N THR A 314 1.92 22.26 -14.16
CA THR A 314 2.33 23.59 -13.66
C THR A 314 2.67 24.49 -14.85
N GLU A 315 2.44 25.80 -14.77
CA GLU A 315 2.76 26.72 -15.89
C GLU A 315 4.26 26.71 -16.29
N GLU A 316 5.14 26.25 -15.39
CA GLU A 316 6.58 26.05 -15.62
C GLU A 316 6.95 24.63 -16.06
N GLN A 317 6.03 23.66 -16.01
CA GLN A 317 6.27 22.24 -16.33
C GLN A 317 5.14 21.64 -17.17
N GLU A 318 5.40 21.45 -18.46
CA GLU A 318 4.43 20.92 -19.43
C GLU A 318 3.99 19.46 -19.16
N LYS A 319 4.66 18.75 -18.23
CA LYS A 319 4.52 17.31 -18.00
C LYS A 319 3.77 16.99 -16.72
N SER A 320 2.83 16.05 -16.78
CA SER A 320 2.15 15.54 -15.58
C SER A 320 3.09 14.72 -14.68
N GLY A 321 2.66 14.47 -13.44
CA GLY A 321 3.37 13.57 -12.53
C GLY A 321 3.58 12.18 -13.12
N TYR A 322 2.57 11.64 -13.81
CA TYR A 322 2.67 10.36 -14.52
C TYR A 322 3.82 10.37 -15.54
N GLN A 323 3.89 11.39 -16.40
CA GLN A 323 4.94 11.50 -17.42
C GLN A 323 6.34 11.61 -16.79
N ARG A 324 6.48 12.40 -15.73
CA ARG A 324 7.74 12.55 -14.98
C ARG A 324 8.17 11.24 -14.30
N LEU A 325 7.21 10.44 -13.83
CA LEU A 325 7.49 9.13 -13.25
C LEU A 325 7.92 8.10 -14.30
N VAL A 326 7.27 8.07 -15.47
CA VAL A 326 7.69 7.25 -16.60
C VAL A 326 9.09 7.64 -17.06
N GLU A 327 9.40 8.94 -17.13
CA GLU A 327 10.75 9.42 -17.44
C GLU A 327 11.79 8.95 -16.42
N LEU A 328 11.49 9.01 -15.12
CA LEU A 328 12.36 8.46 -14.08
C LEU A 328 12.61 6.96 -14.29
N ILE A 329 11.57 6.17 -14.60
CA ILE A 329 11.65 4.72 -14.84
C ILE A 329 12.51 4.39 -16.07
N LEU A 330 12.49 5.25 -17.10
CA LEU A 330 13.29 5.10 -18.32
C LEU A 330 14.75 5.56 -18.18
N THR A 331 15.12 6.21 -17.08
CA THR A 331 16.54 6.49 -16.75
C THR A 331 17.22 5.29 -16.10
N ASP A 332 18.56 5.30 -16.02
CA ASP A 332 19.30 4.30 -15.26
C ASP A 332 18.94 4.37 -13.76
N GLN A 333 18.19 3.36 -13.30
CA GLN A 333 17.69 3.23 -11.94
C GLN A 333 17.84 1.77 -11.47
N THR A 334 18.09 1.60 -10.18
CA THR A 334 18.11 0.25 -9.57
C THR A 334 16.75 -0.43 -9.73
N VAL A 335 16.72 -1.75 -9.95
CA VAL A 335 15.49 -2.55 -10.14
C VAL A 335 14.40 -2.22 -9.11
N ARG A 336 14.73 -2.06 -7.83
CA ARG A 336 13.75 -1.74 -6.77
C ARG A 336 13.08 -0.37 -6.96
N VAL A 337 13.80 0.63 -7.48
CA VAL A 337 13.26 1.97 -7.80
C VAL A 337 12.33 1.88 -9.00
N VAL A 338 12.72 1.11 -10.03
CA VAL A 338 11.85 0.80 -11.18
C VAL A 338 10.57 0.11 -10.71
N THR A 339 10.65 -0.97 -9.91
CA THR A 339 9.48 -1.67 -9.38
C THR A 339 8.56 -0.76 -8.57
N ALA A 340 9.11 0.08 -7.68
CA ALA A 340 8.30 0.99 -6.86
C ALA A 340 7.64 2.11 -7.70
N GLY A 341 8.31 2.59 -8.76
CA GLY A 341 7.72 3.52 -9.71
C GLY A 341 6.63 2.88 -10.56
N SER A 342 6.89 1.69 -11.10
CA SER A 342 5.91 0.91 -11.87
C SER A 342 4.65 0.60 -11.07
N ALA A 343 4.76 0.35 -9.76
CA ALA A 343 3.59 0.14 -8.90
C ALA A 343 2.66 1.37 -8.85
N ILE A 344 3.23 2.58 -8.78
CA ILE A 344 2.44 3.83 -8.87
C ILE A 344 1.83 3.98 -10.27
N VAL A 345 2.57 3.68 -11.34
CA VAL A 345 2.05 3.72 -12.73
C VAL A 345 0.85 2.76 -12.89
N GLN A 346 0.93 1.56 -12.31
CA GLN A 346 -0.18 0.60 -12.32
C GLN A 346 -1.39 1.10 -11.50
N LYS A 347 -1.18 1.71 -10.33
CA LYS A 347 -2.25 2.39 -9.57
C LYS A 347 -2.90 3.53 -10.37
N CYS A 348 -2.13 4.29 -11.16
CA CYS A 348 -2.65 5.35 -12.03
C CYS A 348 -3.56 4.78 -13.12
N HIS A 349 -3.09 3.74 -13.83
CA HIS A 349 -3.87 3.04 -14.85
C HIS A 349 -5.16 2.46 -14.28
N PHE A 350 -5.10 1.79 -13.13
CA PHE A 350 -6.29 1.28 -12.43
C PHE A 350 -7.31 2.39 -12.09
N TYR A 351 -6.83 3.55 -11.62
CA TYR A 351 -7.68 4.71 -11.37
C TYR A 351 -8.29 5.30 -12.66
N GLU A 352 -7.53 5.36 -13.77
CA GLU A 352 -8.04 5.80 -15.07
C GLU A 352 -9.14 4.86 -15.60
N ILE A 353 -8.95 3.54 -15.53
CA ILE A 353 -9.96 2.56 -15.94
C ILE A 353 -11.22 2.63 -15.07
N LEU A 354 -11.09 2.82 -13.74
CA LEU A 354 -12.24 3.07 -12.86
C LEU A 354 -12.96 4.38 -13.20
N SER A 355 -12.22 5.44 -13.51
CA SER A 355 -12.78 6.74 -13.90
C SER A 355 -13.52 6.67 -15.26
N ASP A 356 -13.05 5.81 -16.16
CA ASP A 356 -13.71 5.52 -17.43
C ASP A 356 -14.96 4.65 -17.26
N LEU A 357 -14.96 3.71 -16.29
CA LEU A 357 -16.16 2.97 -15.88
C LEU A 357 -17.22 3.91 -15.29
N GLU A 358 -16.84 4.79 -14.36
CA GLU A 358 -17.74 5.76 -13.75
C GLU A 358 -18.37 6.68 -14.81
N ARG A 359 -17.55 7.22 -15.72
CA ARG A 359 -18.03 8.10 -16.81
C ARG A 359 -18.97 7.37 -17.77
N LEU A 360 -18.71 6.10 -18.07
CA LEU A 360 -19.61 5.27 -18.88
C LEU A 360 -20.92 4.98 -18.13
N ALA A 361 -20.85 4.59 -16.86
CA ALA A 361 -22.03 4.33 -16.03
C ALA A 361 -22.91 5.57 -15.87
N ALA A 362 -22.32 6.76 -15.68
CA ALA A 362 -23.04 8.03 -15.64
C ALA A 362 -23.74 8.33 -16.98
N HIS A 363 -23.04 8.16 -18.11
CA HIS A 363 -23.63 8.33 -19.45
C HIS A 363 -24.83 7.40 -19.69
N LEU A 364 -24.72 6.14 -19.27
CA LEU A 364 -25.79 5.15 -19.38
C LEU A 364 -26.98 5.47 -18.46
N ALA A 365 -26.72 5.94 -17.23
CA ALA A 365 -27.75 6.37 -16.30
C ALA A 365 -28.52 7.61 -16.80
N GLU A 366 -27.84 8.57 -17.43
CA GLU A 366 -28.47 9.74 -18.08
C GLU A 366 -29.26 9.35 -19.35
N SER A 367 -28.82 8.33 -20.07
CA SER A 367 -29.43 7.87 -21.34
C SER A 367 -30.62 6.91 -21.14
N THR A 368 -30.77 6.35 -19.94
CA THR A 368 -31.85 5.43 -19.59
C THR A 368 -33.10 6.21 -19.14
N PRO A 369 -34.23 6.14 -19.86
CA PRO A 369 -35.43 6.89 -19.50
C PRO A 369 -36.05 6.34 -18.20
N VAL A 370 -36.23 7.21 -17.20
CA VAL A 370 -36.99 6.86 -15.98
C VAL A 370 -38.43 6.48 -16.38
N PRO A 371 -38.95 5.31 -15.98
CA PRO A 371 -40.30 4.85 -16.34
C PRO A 371 -41.39 5.83 -15.89
N SER A 372 -41.79 6.72 -16.79
CA SER A 372 -42.72 7.82 -16.53
C SER A 372 -44.19 7.39 -16.66
N HIS A 373 -44.54 6.24 -16.06
CA HIS A 373 -45.89 5.66 -16.11
C HIS A 373 -46.37 5.08 -14.76
N ILE A 374 -46.10 5.79 -13.65
CA ILE A 374 -46.91 5.67 -12.42
C ILE A 374 -47.33 7.07 -11.95
N ASN A 375 -48.19 7.73 -12.73
CA ASN A 375 -49.23 8.66 -12.25
C ASN A 375 -50.13 9.10 -13.42
N GLU A 376 -51.33 9.61 -13.08
CA GLU A 376 -52.35 10.15 -13.99
C GLU A 376 -53.17 9.11 -14.79
N ALA A 377 -53.88 8.25 -14.06
CA ALA A 377 -55.25 7.90 -14.44
C ALA A 377 -56.23 8.77 -13.63
N ASP A 378 -56.81 9.78 -14.26
CA ASP A 378 -57.89 10.60 -13.71
C ASP A 378 -59.03 9.72 -13.14
N GLN A 379 -59.41 9.91 -11.87
CA GLN A 379 -60.78 9.68 -11.43
C GLN A 379 -61.28 10.78 -10.48
N ASP A 380 -62.29 11.49 -10.97
CA ASP A 380 -63.04 12.54 -10.30
C ASP A 380 -63.58 12.17 -8.90
N VAL A 381 -63.72 13.20 -8.07
CA VAL A 381 -64.36 13.11 -6.75
C VAL A 381 -65.86 12.86 -6.87
N HIS A 382 -66.29 11.61 -6.67
CA HIS A 382 -67.70 11.28 -6.40
C HIS A 382 -67.86 10.24 -5.28
N PRO A 383 -68.42 10.60 -4.10
CA PRO A 383 -68.63 9.65 -3.01
C PRO A 383 -69.95 8.90 -3.18
N GLY A 384 -69.92 7.58 -3.44
CA GLY A 384 -71.16 6.81 -3.62
C GLY A 384 -71.06 5.28 -3.73
N ARG A 385 -71.19 4.61 -2.58
CA ARG A 385 -72.10 3.45 -2.37
C ARG A 385 -71.68 1.99 -2.73
N GLU A 386 -71.41 1.23 -1.66
CA GLU A 386 -71.77 -0.19 -1.38
C GLU A 386 -71.32 -1.39 -2.27
N LYS A 387 -70.53 -2.28 -1.65
CA LYS A 387 -70.56 -3.77 -1.67
C LYS A 387 -70.50 -4.55 -3.01
N GLY A 388 -69.52 -5.46 -3.11
CA GLY A 388 -69.62 -6.62 -4.02
C GLY A 388 -68.42 -7.60 -4.05
N SER A 389 -68.48 -8.64 -3.23
CA SER A 389 -67.74 -9.92 -3.27
C SER A 389 -67.11 -10.39 -4.61
N LYS A 390 -65.86 -10.87 -4.52
CA LYS A 390 -65.21 -11.98 -5.30
C LYS A 390 -65.22 -11.94 -6.84
N ASP A 391 -64.05 -12.08 -7.47
CA ASP A 391 -63.45 -13.38 -7.79
C ASP A 391 -61.97 -13.20 -8.23
N ASN A 392 -61.28 -14.29 -8.57
CA ASN A 392 -59.88 -14.34 -8.99
C ASN A 392 -59.52 -13.33 -10.09
N GLU A 393 -58.43 -12.58 -9.88
CA GLU A 393 -57.50 -12.25 -10.97
C GLU A 393 -56.12 -12.74 -10.53
N GLU A 394 -55.47 -13.51 -11.41
CA GLU A 394 -54.10 -13.97 -11.22
C GLU A 394 -53.19 -12.74 -11.21
N VAL A 395 -52.30 -12.63 -10.21
CA VAL A 395 -51.23 -11.62 -10.28
C VAL A 395 -50.35 -12.02 -11.45
N ASP A 396 -50.45 -11.25 -12.53
CA ASP A 396 -49.79 -11.53 -13.80
C ASP A 396 -48.29 -11.66 -13.54
N LEU A 397 -47.78 -12.88 -13.71
CA LEU A 397 -46.36 -13.19 -13.57
C LEU A 397 -45.66 -12.51 -14.74
N ALA A 398 -45.07 -11.34 -14.48
CA ALA A 398 -44.36 -10.48 -15.41
C ALA A 398 -43.87 -11.26 -16.63
N THR A 399 -44.62 -11.15 -17.73
CA THR A 399 -44.42 -12.05 -18.86
C THR A 399 -43.05 -11.78 -19.48
N PRO A 400 -42.42 -12.74 -20.17
CA PRO A 400 -41.12 -12.52 -20.82
C PRO A 400 -41.08 -11.29 -21.74
N SER A 401 -42.25 -10.88 -22.26
CA SER A 401 -42.44 -9.70 -23.09
C SER A 401 -42.17 -8.37 -22.36
N ASP A 402 -42.30 -8.29 -21.03
CA ASP A 402 -41.94 -7.07 -20.27
C ASP A 402 -40.42 -6.92 -20.14
N LEU A 403 -39.68 -8.03 -20.06
CA LEU A 403 -38.21 -7.98 -20.07
C LEU A 403 -37.71 -7.58 -21.48
N ASP A 404 -38.31 -8.12 -22.53
CA ASP A 404 -38.03 -7.71 -23.91
C ASP A 404 -38.36 -6.21 -24.10
N HIS A 405 -39.48 -5.70 -23.57
CA HIS A 405 -39.79 -4.26 -23.64
C HIS A 405 -38.87 -3.37 -22.78
N LEU A 406 -38.35 -3.85 -21.65
CA LEU A 406 -37.32 -3.14 -20.87
C LEU A 406 -35.97 -3.10 -21.61
N LEU A 407 -35.62 -4.17 -22.32
CA LEU A 407 -34.46 -4.22 -23.20
C LEU A 407 -34.64 -3.33 -24.44
N GLU A 408 -35.84 -3.27 -25.03
CA GLU A 408 -36.18 -2.33 -26.11
C GLU A 408 -36.23 -0.86 -25.64
N ALA A 409 -36.57 -0.60 -24.38
CA ALA A 409 -36.54 0.73 -23.77
C ALA A 409 -35.12 1.15 -23.31
N SER A 410 -34.16 0.22 -23.29
CA SER A 410 -32.77 0.50 -22.97
C SER A 410 -32.06 1.09 -24.17
N ASN A 411 -31.82 2.40 -24.17
CA ASN A 411 -31.08 3.12 -25.24
C ASN A 411 -29.58 2.75 -25.33
N ILE A 412 -29.13 1.65 -24.71
CA ILE A 412 -27.74 1.26 -24.62
C ILE A 412 -27.31 0.65 -25.96
N SER A 413 -26.30 1.25 -26.59
CA SER A 413 -25.77 0.74 -27.87
C SER A 413 -24.84 -0.45 -27.67
N GLU A 414 -24.76 -1.33 -28.68
CA GLU A 414 -23.83 -2.47 -28.72
C GLU A 414 -22.37 -2.04 -28.45
N VAL A 415 -21.97 -0.88 -28.97
CA VAL A 415 -20.64 -0.29 -28.76
C VAL A 415 -20.38 0.10 -27.28
N GLU A 416 -21.40 0.56 -26.55
CA GLU A 416 -21.29 0.84 -25.12
C GLU A 416 -21.20 -0.44 -24.29
N VAL A 417 -21.89 -1.50 -24.70
CA VAL A 417 -21.77 -2.83 -24.09
C VAL A 417 -20.39 -3.42 -24.33
N GLU A 418 -19.86 -3.37 -25.56
CA GLU A 418 -18.49 -3.79 -25.88
C GLU A 418 -17.45 -3.01 -25.05
N LYS A 419 -17.62 -1.68 -24.94
CA LYS A 419 -16.74 -0.83 -24.11
C LYS A 419 -16.82 -1.21 -22.63
N LEU A 420 -18.02 -1.47 -22.10
CA LEU A 420 -18.23 -1.89 -20.72
C LEU A 420 -17.55 -3.24 -20.44
N VAL A 421 -17.73 -4.22 -21.33
CA VAL A 421 -17.07 -5.53 -21.23
C VAL A 421 -15.54 -5.38 -21.24
N SER A 422 -14.98 -4.58 -22.15
CA SER A 422 -13.54 -4.33 -22.21
C SER A 422 -12.98 -3.66 -20.95
N ILE A 423 -13.73 -2.75 -20.33
CA ILE A 423 -13.33 -2.10 -19.07
C ILE A 423 -13.38 -3.10 -17.90
N LEU A 424 -14.41 -3.94 -17.83
CA LEU A 424 -14.56 -4.93 -16.77
C LEU A 424 -13.51 -6.05 -16.84
N ASP A 425 -13.14 -6.49 -18.05
CA ASP A 425 -12.08 -7.49 -18.28
C ASP A 425 -10.70 -6.95 -17.85
N GLU A 426 -10.38 -5.70 -18.21
CA GLU A 426 -9.14 -5.03 -17.76
C GLU A 426 -9.14 -4.82 -16.23
N LEU A 427 -10.25 -4.40 -15.62
CA LEU A 427 -10.34 -4.28 -14.16
C LEU A 427 -10.16 -5.62 -13.45
N LEU A 428 -10.72 -6.70 -13.98
CA LEU A 428 -10.53 -8.05 -13.45
C LEU A 428 -9.04 -8.43 -13.49
N HIS A 429 -8.39 -8.25 -14.65
CA HIS A 429 -6.97 -8.55 -14.81
C HIS A 429 -6.09 -7.73 -13.84
N LEU A 430 -6.37 -6.44 -13.69
CA LEU A 430 -5.64 -5.56 -12.77
C LEU A 430 -5.84 -5.96 -11.30
N LEU A 431 -7.05 -6.34 -10.90
CA LEU A 431 -7.35 -6.80 -9.54
C LEU A 431 -6.67 -8.13 -9.21
N GLU A 432 -6.63 -9.08 -10.16
CA GLU A 432 -5.90 -10.35 -9.99
C GLU A 432 -4.38 -10.14 -9.87
N ALA A 433 -3.82 -9.22 -10.66
CA ALA A 433 -2.39 -8.88 -10.62
C ALA A 433 -1.99 -7.99 -9.44
N ALA A 434 -2.94 -7.25 -8.85
CA ALA A 434 -2.71 -6.15 -7.91
C ALA A 434 -1.71 -6.44 -6.77
N PRO A 435 -1.76 -7.60 -6.07
CA PRO A 435 -0.85 -7.90 -4.95
C PRO A 435 0.63 -8.02 -5.35
N TYR A 436 0.91 -8.04 -6.66
CA TYR A 436 2.23 -8.17 -7.27
C TYR A 436 2.61 -6.97 -8.15
N SER A 437 1.63 -6.26 -8.71
CA SER A 437 1.83 -5.15 -9.65
C SER A 437 1.61 -3.75 -9.06
N MET A 438 0.68 -3.59 -8.09
CA MET A 438 0.28 -2.27 -7.55
C MET A 438 0.77 -1.99 -6.13
N ILE A 439 1.19 -3.01 -5.38
CA ILE A 439 1.76 -2.82 -4.04
C ILE A 439 3.26 -2.53 -4.15
N GLN A 440 3.72 -1.40 -3.58
CA GLN A 440 5.15 -1.09 -3.54
C GLN A 440 5.95 -2.12 -2.72
N PRO A 441 7.17 -2.49 -3.15
CA PRO A 441 8.02 -3.39 -2.38
C PRO A 441 8.46 -2.73 -1.06
N PRO A 442 8.56 -3.49 0.06
CA PRO A 442 9.01 -2.95 1.34
C PRO A 442 10.35 -2.23 1.20
N VAL A 443 10.45 -1.00 1.72
CA VAL A 443 11.67 -0.18 1.65
C VAL A 443 12.85 -0.87 2.36
N LYS A 444 12.56 -1.63 3.43
CA LYS A 444 13.51 -2.54 4.09
C LYS A 444 13.22 -3.98 3.66
N SER A 445 14.05 -4.53 2.78
CA SER A 445 14.09 -5.94 2.44
C SER A 445 15.36 -6.56 3.01
N PHE A 446 15.23 -7.48 3.97
CA PHE A 446 16.36 -8.30 4.42
C PHE A 446 16.58 -9.46 3.44
N PRO A 447 17.82 -9.94 3.25
CA PRO A 447 18.09 -11.16 2.49
C PRO A 447 17.65 -12.38 3.32
N THR A 448 16.38 -12.77 3.18
CA THR A 448 15.78 -13.92 3.89
C THR A 448 15.08 -14.84 2.91
N ALA A 449 15.24 -16.16 3.10
CA ALA A 449 14.59 -17.19 2.27
C ALA A 449 13.06 -17.21 2.44
N ALA A 450 12.55 -16.69 3.56
CA ALA A 450 11.13 -16.44 3.75
C ALA A 450 10.77 -15.00 3.32
N ARG A 451 9.66 -14.84 2.60
CA ARG A 451 9.00 -13.54 2.40
C ARG A 451 8.42 -13.13 3.76
N ILE A 452 9.17 -12.34 4.54
CA ILE A 452 8.66 -11.72 5.77
C ILE A 452 7.67 -10.63 5.35
N THR A 453 6.45 -11.05 4.99
CA THR A 453 5.33 -10.12 4.81
C THR A 453 5.00 -9.54 6.18
N GLY A 454 5.07 -8.21 6.30
CA GLY A 454 4.39 -7.53 7.38
C GLY A 454 2.87 -7.79 7.33
N PRO A 455 2.10 -7.24 8.28
CA PRO A 455 0.64 -7.18 8.13
C PRO A 455 0.30 -6.57 6.76
N PRO A 456 -0.77 -7.04 6.08
CA PRO A 456 -1.11 -6.59 4.73
C PRO A 456 -1.19 -5.06 4.67
N GLU A 457 -0.53 -4.48 3.66
CA GLU A 457 -0.61 -3.04 3.45
C GLU A 457 -2.04 -2.67 3.06
N ARG A 458 -2.53 -1.52 3.57
CA ARG A 458 -3.89 -1.00 3.29
C ARG A 458 -4.17 -0.87 1.79
N ASP A 459 -3.11 -0.66 1.01
CA ASP A 459 -3.16 -0.37 -0.42
C ASP A 459 -3.24 -1.64 -1.30
N ASP A 460 -3.57 -2.81 -0.71
CA ASP A 460 -4.04 -4.00 -1.43
C ASP A 460 -5.52 -3.79 -1.83
N PRO A 461 -5.88 -3.69 -3.13
CA PRO A 461 -7.26 -3.49 -3.58
C PRO A 461 -8.10 -4.78 -3.50
N ALA A 462 -7.50 -5.92 -3.17
CA ALA A 462 -8.20 -7.17 -2.86
C ALA A 462 -8.03 -7.55 -1.37
N PRO A 463 -8.42 -6.70 -0.40
CA PRO A 463 -8.14 -6.91 1.02
C PRO A 463 -8.99 -8.05 1.61
N ALA A 464 -8.52 -9.28 1.44
CA ALA A 464 -9.05 -10.52 2.00
C ALA A 464 -10.51 -10.88 1.67
N LEU A 465 -11.18 -10.21 0.72
CA LEU A 465 -12.54 -10.58 0.27
C LEU A 465 -12.64 -11.97 -0.41
N LEU A 466 -11.50 -12.60 -0.72
CA LEU A 466 -11.38 -13.91 -1.36
C LEU A 466 -10.47 -14.89 -0.57
N ARG A 467 -10.32 -14.70 0.75
CA ARG A 467 -9.53 -15.61 1.63
C ARG A 467 -10.40 -16.39 2.61
#